data_AF-W0IYR0-F1
#
_entry.id   AF-W0IYR0-F1
#
_cell.length_a   1.000
_cell.length_b   1.000
_cell.length_c   1.000
_cell.angle_alpha   90.00
_cell.angle_beta   90.00
_cell.angle_gamma   90.00
#
_symmetry.space_group_name_H-M   'P 1'
#
loop_
_entity.id
_entity.type
_entity.pdbx_description
1 polymer ?
#
loop_
_entity_poly.entity_id
_entity_poly.type
_entity_poly.pdbx_seq_one_letter_code
_entity_poly.pdbx_strand_id
1 'polypeptide(L)'
;MKKSLENETTRQSQKSGQEVGKNSAAPTTTHGSLARLKQRIQRNTRKYYGADAAPQYLIRIQCRRHREWFELGADLDAAAKLAREIDQHLRLHGWDATRKKFKPAFESELCDLTVGGYIAIVAQHGQLHPMTLNGYAALFRRIAASIRGITLTGTDKYTGGRKPSKWRQMVDKILLNTITPERVVEWRDAYVARRPAGTEARVRVEHTANSFIRNARSLFAKRVLKRVLTKCPNLALPDPLPFAGVELLSERESDFFYISEVDAKQLIEDAFKELSGNQIIIFILAIGAGMRRNEIDKLPWSHVDLPSGTVTVAPTKYSRLKSDSSVGKIQLELRFAQKLREHASESRDEFVLASDVPPRLDAPQRHYRCKKDFTALCAWLKTKGITRFTNRIHTLRKEFGSHLAQRHGIFAASVGLRHSTIGLTRKYYVSSKIEPTSFFATETAMATPALDVAKLVELVQKAIEQGVIKIPTASAA
;
A
#
# COMPACT_ATOMS: atom_id res chain seq x y z
N MET A 1 33.35 -60.16 -28.24
CA MET A 1 32.70 -61.19 -27.41
C MET A 1 31.20 -61.09 -27.60
N LYS A 2 30.59 -62.23 -27.94
CA LYS A 2 29.16 -62.43 -28.25
C LYS A 2 28.24 -62.08 -27.08
N LYS A 3 27.09 -61.46 -27.38
CA LYS A 3 25.70 -61.95 -27.16
C LYS A 3 24.73 -60.75 -27.14
N SER A 4 23.91 -60.58 -28.19
CA SER A 4 22.54 -61.13 -28.35
C SER A 4 21.50 -60.14 -27.78
N LEU A 5 20.82 -59.36 -28.63
CA LEU A 5 19.54 -59.67 -29.30
C LEU A 5 18.36 -59.69 -28.31
N GLU A 6 17.52 -58.67 -28.40
CA GLU A 6 16.08 -58.86 -28.58
C GLU A 6 15.48 -57.64 -29.30
N ASN A 7 14.76 -57.96 -30.37
CA ASN A 7 14.12 -57.08 -31.32
C ASN A 7 12.78 -56.58 -30.77
N GLU A 8 12.43 -55.32 -31.02
CA GLU A 8 11.03 -55.00 -31.34
C GLU A 8 10.98 -53.90 -32.40
N THR A 9 10.68 -54.35 -33.62
CA THR A 9 10.51 -53.53 -34.82
C THR A 9 9.12 -52.89 -34.78
N THR A 10 9.00 -51.65 -34.32
CA THR A 10 7.75 -50.89 -34.45
C THR A 10 7.58 -50.41 -35.89
N ARG A 11 6.99 -51.23 -36.76
CA ARG A 11 6.51 -50.81 -38.07
C ARG A 11 5.37 -49.79 -37.89
N GLN A 12 5.64 -48.54 -38.25
CA GLN A 12 4.61 -47.54 -38.50
C GLN A 12 3.70 -48.02 -39.63
N SER A 13 2.43 -48.30 -39.32
CA SER A 13 1.37 -48.46 -40.32
C SER A 13 0.46 -47.24 -40.22
N GLN A 14 0.74 -46.24 -41.08
CA GLN A 14 -0.24 -45.22 -41.43
C GLN A 14 -1.30 -45.89 -42.31
N LYS A 15 -2.51 -46.07 -41.80
CA LYS A 15 -3.69 -46.27 -42.65
C LYS A 15 -4.61 -45.06 -42.50
N SER A 16 -4.85 -44.39 -43.63
CA SER A 16 -5.73 -43.24 -43.75
C SER A 16 -7.19 -43.68 -43.58
N GLY A 17 -8.01 -42.77 -43.06
CA GLY A 17 -9.39 -43.04 -42.64
C GLY A 17 -10.42 -43.21 -43.76
N GLN A 18 -10.09 -43.92 -44.84
CA GLN A 18 -10.99 -44.09 -45.99
C GLN A 18 -11.27 -45.54 -46.44
N GLU A 19 -10.69 -46.56 -45.81
CA GLU A 19 -10.93 -47.99 -46.16
C GLU A 19 -11.44 -48.85 -44.99
N VAL A 20 -12.46 -48.38 -44.27
CA VAL A 20 -13.22 -49.25 -43.32
C VAL A 20 -14.72 -49.20 -43.62
N GLY A 21 -15.06 -49.00 -44.89
CA GLY A 21 -16.42 -48.79 -45.37
C GLY A 21 -16.91 -49.85 -46.34
N LYS A 22 -16.52 -51.12 -46.18
CA LYS A 22 -17.17 -52.25 -46.87
C LYS A 22 -17.25 -53.42 -45.90
N ASN A 23 -18.47 -53.89 -45.67
CA ASN A 23 -18.86 -55.07 -44.87
C ASN A 23 -19.19 -54.82 -43.40
N SER A 24 -20.41 -54.35 -43.14
CA SER A 24 -21.27 -54.88 -42.06
C SER A 24 -22.68 -54.33 -42.20
N ALA A 25 -23.67 -55.22 -42.13
CA ALA A 25 -25.09 -54.94 -42.24
C ALA A 25 -25.54 -53.89 -41.21
N ALA A 26 -26.43 -53.00 -41.63
CA ALA A 26 -26.93 -51.90 -40.81
C ALA A 26 -27.81 -52.42 -39.65
N PRO A 27 -27.47 -52.16 -38.37
CA PRO A 27 -28.44 -52.22 -37.31
C PRO A 27 -29.22 -50.90 -37.29
N THR A 28 -30.54 -51.01 -37.18
CA THR A 28 -31.47 -49.89 -36.97
C THR A 28 -31.04 -49.12 -35.71
N THR A 29 -30.31 -48.02 -35.88
CA THR A 29 -29.64 -47.34 -34.76
C THR A 29 -30.36 -46.05 -34.38
N THR A 30 -31.12 -46.10 -33.28
CA THR A 30 -31.66 -44.92 -32.61
C THR A 30 -30.49 -44.03 -32.17
N HIS A 31 -30.48 -42.79 -32.65
CA HIS A 31 -29.45 -41.80 -32.34
C HIS A 31 -29.52 -41.46 -30.83
N GLY A 32 -28.68 -42.09 -30.00
CA GLY A 32 -28.69 -41.88 -28.54
C GLY A 32 -28.61 -43.15 -27.66
N SER A 33 -28.49 -44.34 -28.25
CA SER A 33 -28.33 -45.57 -27.45
C SER A 33 -27.04 -45.55 -26.61
N LEU A 34 -27.13 -46.05 -25.36
CA LEU A 34 -26.00 -46.10 -24.41
C LEU A 34 -24.78 -46.83 -24.99
N ALA A 35 -25.00 -47.90 -25.76
CA ALA A 35 -23.93 -48.65 -26.42
C ALA A 35 -23.16 -47.80 -27.45
N ARG A 36 -23.86 -46.95 -28.22
CA ARG A 36 -23.23 -46.06 -29.22
C ARG A 36 -22.52 -44.88 -28.56
N LEU A 37 -23.04 -44.39 -27.42
CA LEU A 37 -22.36 -43.34 -26.65
C LEU A 37 -21.08 -43.87 -26.00
N LYS A 38 -21.09 -45.07 -25.42
CA LYS A 38 -19.89 -45.74 -24.89
C LYS A 38 -18.78 -45.86 -25.93
N GLN A 39 -19.11 -46.22 -27.17
CA GLN A 39 -18.14 -46.31 -28.28
C GLN A 39 -17.54 -44.95 -28.72
N ARG A 40 -18.23 -43.84 -28.42
CA ARG A 40 -17.81 -42.48 -28.81
C ARG A 40 -17.07 -41.73 -27.71
N ILE A 41 -17.09 -42.28 -26.49
CA ILE A 41 -16.37 -41.74 -25.34
C ILE A 41 -14.88 -42.06 -25.51
N GLN A 42 -14.04 -41.04 -25.41
CA GLN A 42 -12.60 -41.14 -25.55
C GLN A 42 -11.93 -40.74 -24.23
N ARG A 43 -10.83 -41.40 -23.86
CA ARG A 43 -10.02 -40.91 -22.72
C ARG A 43 -9.29 -39.63 -23.12
N ASN A 44 -9.28 -38.65 -22.23
CA ASN A 44 -8.52 -37.43 -22.41
C ASN A 44 -7.02 -37.75 -22.38
N THR A 45 -6.35 -37.59 -23.51
CA THR A 45 -4.90 -37.81 -23.65
C THR A 45 -4.11 -36.51 -23.66
N ARG A 46 -4.76 -35.35 -23.43
CA ARG A 46 -4.09 -34.05 -23.42
C ARG A 46 -3.38 -33.82 -22.08
N LYS A 47 -2.05 -33.68 -22.12
CA LYS A 47 -1.27 -33.21 -20.97
C LYS A 47 -1.62 -31.74 -20.70
N TYR A 48 -2.26 -31.46 -19.57
CA TYR A 48 -2.44 -30.10 -19.07
C TYR A 48 -1.27 -29.76 -18.13
N TYR A 49 -0.58 -28.65 -18.40
CA TYR A 49 0.50 -28.02 -17.61
C TYR A 49 0.84 -28.69 -16.26
N GLY A 50 1.67 -29.73 -16.29
CA GLY A 50 2.41 -30.23 -15.13
C GLY A 50 1.60 -30.79 -13.96
N ALA A 51 0.33 -31.16 -14.14
CA ALA A 51 -0.45 -31.87 -13.12
C ALA A 51 -0.77 -33.30 -13.58
N ASP A 52 -0.42 -34.30 -12.77
CA ASP A 52 -0.69 -35.73 -13.04
C ASP A 52 -2.15 -36.15 -12.77
N ALA A 53 -3.11 -35.26 -13.03
CA ALA A 53 -4.54 -35.57 -13.02
C ALA A 53 -5.19 -35.01 -14.31
N ALA A 54 -5.89 -35.77 -15.15
CA ALA A 54 -6.64 -36.99 -14.88
C ALA A 54 -6.93 -37.80 -16.17
N PRO A 55 -7.15 -39.13 -16.07
CA PRO A 55 -7.84 -39.89 -17.12
C PRO A 55 -9.34 -39.59 -17.06
N GLN A 56 -9.76 -38.43 -17.56
CA GLN A 56 -11.18 -38.09 -17.71
C GLN A 56 -11.68 -38.51 -19.09
N TYR A 57 -12.87 -39.07 -19.15
CA TYR A 57 -13.57 -39.39 -20.38
C TYR A 57 -14.15 -38.12 -21.00
N LEU A 58 -14.02 -38.00 -22.32
CA LEU A 58 -14.54 -36.91 -23.13
C LEU A 58 -15.50 -37.47 -24.18
N ILE A 59 -16.52 -36.71 -24.55
CA ILE A 59 -17.33 -37.01 -25.74
C ILE A 59 -17.44 -35.78 -26.63
N ARG A 60 -17.34 -35.99 -27.94
CA ARG A 60 -17.66 -34.97 -28.94
C ARG A 60 -19.08 -35.17 -29.45
N ILE A 61 -19.96 -34.21 -29.18
CA ILE A 61 -21.36 -34.24 -29.62
C ILE A 61 -21.56 -33.25 -30.77
N GLN A 62 -22.31 -33.67 -31.78
CA GLN A 62 -22.68 -32.84 -32.93
C GLN A 62 -24.19 -32.64 -32.95
N CYS A 63 -24.64 -31.39 -33.02
CA CYS A 63 -26.04 -31.05 -33.23
C CYS A 63 -26.14 -29.76 -34.06
N ARG A 64 -27.02 -29.74 -35.07
CA ARG A 64 -27.30 -28.57 -35.93
C ARG A 64 -26.04 -27.86 -36.45
N ARG A 65 -25.13 -28.61 -37.10
CA ARG A 65 -23.85 -28.14 -37.67
C ARG A 65 -22.81 -27.61 -36.67
N HIS A 66 -23.09 -27.63 -35.37
CA HIS A 66 -22.12 -27.29 -34.32
C HIS A 66 -21.58 -28.55 -33.64
N ARG A 67 -20.28 -28.57 -33.30
CA ARG A 67 -19.58 -29.70 -32.68
C ARG A 67 -18.80 -29.22 -31.47
N GLU A 68 -18.97 -29.88 -30.34
CA GLU A 68 -18.27 -29.50 -29.10
C GLU A 68 -17.89 -30.71 -28.25
N TRP A 69 -16.83 -30.56 -27.46
CA TRP A 69 -16.34 -31.55 -26.48
C TRP A 69 -16.97 -31.32 -25.12
N PHE A 70 -17.37 -32.39 -24.43
CA PHE A 70 -17.82 -32.37 -23.04
C PHE A 70 -16.96 -33.29 -22.18
N GLU A 71 -16.67 -32.84 -20.96
CA GLU A 71 -15.96 -33.61 -19.93
C GLU A 71 -16.96 -34.44 -19.14
N LEU A 72 -16.71 -35.75 -19.02
CA LEU A 72 -17.68 -36.72 -18.52
C LEU A 72 -17.27 -37.43 -17.23
N GLY A 73 -16.11 -37.07 -16.65
CA GLY A 73 -15.59 -37.67 -15.41
C GLY A 73 -14.69 -38.89 -15.64
N ALA A 74 -14.36 -39.62 -14.58
CA ALA A 74 -13.35 -40.69 -14.59
C ALA A 74 -13.91 -42.11 -14.79
N ASP A 75 -15.21 -42.33 -14.56
CA ASP A 75 -15.87 -43.63 -14.72
C ASP A 75 -16.64 -43.70 -16.06
N LEU A 76 -16.52 -44.82 -16.78
CA LEU A 76 -17.09 -45.01 -18.12
C LEU A 76 -18.62 -45.13 -18.09
N ASP A 77 -19.17 -45.82 -17.09
CA ASP A 77 -20.61 -46.03 -16.99
C ASP A 77 -21.35 -44.76 -16.55
N ALA A 78 -20.79 -44.02 -15.58
CA ALA A 78 -21.25 -42.69 -15.23
C ALA A 78 -21.13 -41.71 -16.43
N ALA A 79 -20.01 -41.75 -17.16
CA ALA A 79 -19.78 -40.92 -18.34
C ALA A 79 -20.81 -41.18 -19.45
N ALA A 80 -21.19 -42.44 -19.69
CA ALA A 80 -22.19 -42.80 -20.69
C ALA A 80 -23.60 -42.29 -20.33
N LYS A 81 -23.97 -42.31 -19.04
CA LYS A 81 -25.23 -41.75 -18.56
C LYS A 81 -25.25 -40.23 -18.73
N LEU A 82 -24.19 -39.54 -18.31
CA LEU A 82 -24.07 -38.09 -18.44
C LEU A 82 -24.04 -37.65 -19.91
N ALA A 83 -23.35 -38.38 -20.78
CA ALA A 83 -23.34 -38.12 -22.22
C ALA A 83 -24.75 -38.21 -22.84
N ARG A 84 -25.57 -39.15 -22.36
CA ARG A 84 -26.96 -39.30 -22.79
C ARG A 84 -27.82 -38.13 -22.32
N GLU A 85 -27.65 -37.70 -21.07
CA GLU A 85 -28.35 -36.52 -20.53
C GLU A 85 -28.00 -35.25 -21.30
N ILE A 86 -26.72 -35.06 -21.66
CA ILE A 86 -26.27 -33.93 -22.46
C ILE A 86 -26.89 -33.99 -23.88
N ASP A 87 -26.88 -35.14 -24.55
CA ASP A 87 -27.48 -35.27 -25.90
C ASP A 87 -29.00 -35.05 -25.87
N GLN A 88 -29.70 -35.55 -24.86
CA GLN A 88 -31.14 -35.32 -24.68
C GLN A 88 -31.45 -33.85 -24.42
N HIS A 89 -30.74 -33.23 -23.48
CA HIS A 89 -30.92 -31.81 -23.16
C HIS A 89 -30.60 -30.91 -24.36
N LEU A 90 -29.56 -31.25 -25.13
CA LEU A 90 -29.18 -30.53 -26.33
C LEU A 90 -30.25 -30.60 -27.42
N ARG A 91 -30.93 -31.74 -27.57
CA ARG A 91 -32.02 -31.90 -28.54
C ARG A 91 -33.28 -31.14 -28.14
N LEU A 92 -33.56 -31.05 -26.83
CA LEU A 92 -34.77 -30.42 -26.29
C LEU A 92 -34.64 -28.90 -26.14
N HIS A 93 -33.49 -28.40 -25.69
CA HIS A 93 -33.33 -27.00 -25.28
C HIS A 93 -32.28 -26.22 -26.08
N GLY A 94 -31.55 -26.87 -26.99
CA GLY A 94 -30.52 -26.22 -27.80
C GLY A 94 -29.19 -26.00 -27.07
N TRP A 95 -28.24 -25.39 -27.79
CA TRP A 95 -26.85 -25.26 -27.33
C TRP A 95 -26.69 -24.33 -26.12
N ASP A 96 -27.34 -23.16 -26.14
CA ASP A 96 -27.14 -22.14 -25.10
C ASP A 96 -27.60 -22.62 -23.72
N ALA A 97 -28.79 -23.21 -23.64
CA ALA A 97 -29.31 -23.81 -22.41
C ALA A 97 -28.46 -25.00 -21.92
N THR A 98 -27.93 -25.80 -22.84
CA THR A 98 -27.09 -26.96 -22.51
C THR A 98 -25.72 -26.54 -22.00
N ARG A 99 -25.13 -25.48 -22.55
CA ARG A 99 -23.89 -24.88 -22.04
C ARG A 99 -24.08 -24.31 -20.64
N LYS A 100 -25.17 -23.58 -20.40
CA LYS A 100 -25.47 -23.04 -19.07
C LYS A 100 -25.58 -24.13 -17.99
N LYS A 101 -26.18 -25.28 -18.35
CA LYS A 101 -26.40 -26.39 -17.42
C LYS A 101 -25.16 -27.27 -17.22
N PHE A 102 -24.44 -27.62 -18.28
CA PHE A 102 -23.36 -28.63 -18.24
C PHE A 102 -21.95 -28.04 -18.40
N LYS A 103 -21.83 -26.74 -18.67
CA LYS A 103 -20.56 -25.99 -18.76
C LYS A 103 -20.68 -24.56 -18.19
N PRO A 104 -21.11 -24.38 -16.93
CA PRO A 104 -21.26 -23.05 -16.33
C PRO A 104 -19.93 -22.28 -16.24
N ALA A 105 -18.77 -22.97 -16.22
CA ALA A 105 -17.46 -22.32 -16.18
C ALA A 105 -17.11 -21.54 -17.47
N PHE A 106 -17.74 -21.84 -18.62
CA PHE A 106 -17.39 -21.21 -19.90
C PHE A 106 -17.99 -19.81 -20.08
N GLU A 107 -19.04 -19.43 -19.34
CA GLU A 107 -19.57 -18.05 -19.36
C GLU A 107 -18.60 -17.05 -18.71
N SER A 108 -17.65 -17.54 -17.90
CA SER A 108 -16.64 -16.69 -17.27
C SER A 108 -15.60 -16.15 -18.26
N GLU A 109 -15.51 -16.65 -19.50
CA GLU A 109 -14.52 -16.21 -20.50
C GLU A 109 -14.91 -14.94 -21.29
N LEU A 110 -16.08 -14.33 -21.06
CA LEU A 110 -16.56 -13.20 -21.87
C LEU A 110 -15.95 -11.83 -21.52
N CYS A 111 -15.05 -11.76 -20.55
CA CYS A 111 -14.36 -10.51 -20.18
C CYS A 111 -12.86 -10.66 -20.43
N ASP A 112 -12.44 -10.38 -21.67
CA ASP A 112 -11.03 -10.32 -22.10
C ASP A 112 -10.24 -9.18 -21.41
N LEU A 113 -10.90 -8.39 -20.56
CA LEU A 113 -10.28 -7.29 -19.86
C LEU A 113 -9.22 -7.81 -18.88
N THR A 114 -7.97 -7.42 -19.11
CA THR A 114 -6.88 -7.75 -18.20
C THR A 114 -6.77 -6.76 -17.05
N VAL A 115 -6.09 -7.15 -15.97
CA VAL A 115 -5.72 -6.28 -14.85
C VAL A 115 -4.99 -5.02 -15.36
N GLY A 116 -4.05 -5.19 -16.29
CA GLY A 116 -3.30 -4.08 -16.88
C GLY A 116 -4.18 -3.16 -17.72
N GLY A 117 -5.05 -3.76 -18.54
CA GLY A 117 -6.02 -3.04 -19.37
C GLY A 117 -6.98 -2.19 -18.52
N TYR A 118 -7.56 -2.77 -17.47
CA TYR A 118 -8.42 -2.04 -16.54
C TYR A 118 -7.68 -0.88 -15.86
N ILE A 119 -6.45 -1.11 -15.36
CA ILE A 119 -5.65 -0.04 -14.74
C ILE A 119 -5.37 1.09 -15.73
N ALA A 120 -5.10 0.79 -17.00
CA ALA A 120 -4.88 1.80 -18.03
C ALA A 120 -6.15 2.63 -18.30
N ILE A 121 -7.30 2.00 -18.38
CA ILE A 121 -8.60 2.68 -18.53
C ILE A 121 -8.88 3.60 -17.33
N VAL A 122 -8.64 3.12 -16.11
CA VAL A 122 -8.79 3.95 -14.90
C VAL A 122 -7.76 5.10 -14.89
N ALA A 123 -6.55 4.90 -15.40
CA ALA A 123 -5.56 5.95 -15.53
C ALA A 123 -6.04 7.09 -16.45
N GLN A 124 -6.68 6.72 -17.56
CA GLN A 124 -7.12 7.67 -18.58
C GLN A 124 -8.43 8.38 -18.19
N HIS A 125 -9.37 7.68 -17.56
CA HIS A 125 -10.74 8.19 -17.34
C HIS A 125 -11.16 8.29 -15.87
N GLY A 126 -10.43 7.67 -14.95
CA GLY A 126 -10.78 7.63 -13.52
C GLY A 126 -10.56 8.93 -12.75
N GLN A 127 -9.85 9.91 -13.33
CA GLN A 127 -9.52 11.21 -12.71
C GLN A 127 -8.92 11.09 -11.31
N LEU A 128 -8.04 10.10 -11.12
CA LEU A 128 -7.24 9.96 -9.90
C LEU A 128 -5.91 10.70 -10.06
N HIS A 129 -5.42 11.30 -8.98
CA HIS A 129 -4.07 11.86 -8.98
C HIS A 129 -3.04 10.75 -9.32
N PRO A 130 -2.04 10.99 -10.20
CA PRO A 130 -1.12 9.95 -10.69
C PRO A 130 -0.43 9.15 -9.58
N MET A 131 0.03 9.83 -8.52
CA MET A 131 0.64 9.17 -7.35
C MET A 131 -0.33 8.20 -6.65
N THR A 132 -1.61 8.60 -6.52
CA THR A 132 -2.66 7.80 -5.87
C THR A 132 -3.00 6.59 -6.71
N LEU A 133 -3.19 6.80 -8.02
CA LEU A 133 -3.40 5.72 -8.98
C LEU A 133 -2.25 4.70 -8.94
N ASN A 134 -1.00 5.16 -8.98
CA ASN A 134 0.18 4.28 -8.93
C ASN A 134 0.21 3.46 -7.63
N GLY A 135 -0.13 4.08 -6.49
CA GLY A 135 -0.25 3.39 -5.21
C GLY A 135 -1.33 2.31 -5.21
N TYR A 136 -2.54 2.66 -5.65
CA TYR A 136 -3.67 1.73 -5.71
C TYR A 136 -3.42 0.58 -6.68
N ALA A 137 -2.92 0.89 -7.87
CA ALA A 137 -2.58 -0.08 -8.90
C ALA A 137 -1.45 -1.02 -8.46
N ALA A 138 -0.45 -0.52 -7.72
CA ALA A 138 0.61 -1.37 -7.17
C ALA A 138 0.07 -2.39 -6.16
N LEU A 139 -0.88 -1.99 -5.31
CA LEU A 139 -1.49 -2.88 -4.32
C LEU A 139 -2.45 -3.87 -4.99
N PHE A 140 -3.24 -3.44 -5.97
CA PHE A 140 -4.09 -4.33 -6.75
C PHE A 140 -3.27 -5.41 -7.48
N ARG A 141 -2.17 -5.02 -8.14
CA ARG A 141 -1.23 -5.97 -8.76
C ARG A 141 -0.65 -6.96 -7.77
N ARG A 142 -0.34 -6.56 -6.54
CA ARG A 142 0.17 -7.48 -5.50
C ARG A 142 -0.86 -8.51 -5.10
N ILE A 143 -2.12 -8.12 -4.95
CA ILE A 143 -3.23 -9.05 -4.68
C ILE A 143 -3.39 -10.02 -5.85
N ALA A 144 -3.52 -9.50 -7.08
CA ALA A 144 -3.70 -10.33 -8.28
C ALA A 144 -2.54 -11.31 -8.51
N ALA A 145 -1.29 -10.85 -8.34
CA ALA A 145 -0.11 -11.71 -8.42
C ALA A 145 -0.14 -12.84 -7.39
N SER A 146 -0.54 -12.53 -6.15
CA SER A 146 -0.59 -13.51 -5.07
C SER A 146 -1.70 -14.53 -5.28
N ILE A 147 -2.87 -14.12 -5.77
CA ILE A 147 -3.98 -15.02 -6.14
C ILE A 147 -3.55 -15.99 -7.25
N ARG A 148 -2.76 -15.52 -8.21
CA ARG A 148 -2.26 -16.32 -9.33
C ARG A 148 -0.92 -17.03 -9.05
N GLY A 149 -0.40 -16.96 -7.83
CA GLY A 149 0.85 -17.62 -7.46
C GLY A 149 2.10 -17.10 -8.19
N ILE A 150 2.07 -15.86 -8.71
CA ILE A 150 3.19 -15.29 -9.48
C ILE A 150 4.27 -14.81 -8.51
N THR A 151 5.30 -15.63 -8.33
CA THR A 151 6.47 -15.36 -7.51
C THR A 151 7.68 -15.04 -8.39
N LEU A 152 7.97 -13.75 -8.58
CA LEU A 152 9.26 -13.31 -9.13
C LEU A 152 10.03 -12.54 -8.07
N THR A 153 11.35 -12.68 -8.09
CA THR A 153 12.28 -12.08 -7.12
C THR A 153 13.33 -11.24 -7.83
N GLY A 154 14.08 -10.43 -7.07
CA GLY A 154 15.20 -9.64 -7.59
C GLY A 154 14.84 -8.66 -8.71
N THR A 155 15.70 -8.63 -9.74
CA THR A 155 15.64 -7.72 -10.89
C THR A 155 14.42 -7.94 -11.79
N ASP A 156 13.87 -9.15 -11.82
CA ASP A 156 12.65 -9.46 -12.58
C ASP A 156 11.39 -8.84 -11.97
N LYS A 157 11.40 -8.61 -10.64
CA LYS A 157 10.32 -7.92 -9.92
C LYS A 157 10.49 -6.41 -9.94
N TYR A 158 11.71 -5.94 -9.71
CA TYR A 158 12.05 -4.51 -9.64
C TYR A 158 12.94 -4.15 -10.83
N THR A 159 12.39 -3.50 -11.85
CA THR A 159 13.23 -2.94 -12.92
C THR A 159 13.99 -1.73 -12.40
N GLY A 160 15.29 -1.66 -12.73
CA GLY A 160 16.13 -0.48 -12.50
C GLY A 160 15.97 0.63 -13.56
N GLY A 161 14.95 0.58 -14.43
CA GLY A 161 14.85 1.46 -15.60
C GLY A 161 13.43 1.84 -16.03
N ARG A 162 13.30 2.49 -17.20
CA ARG A 162 12.03 3.03 -17.75
C ARG A 162 11.00 1.98 -18.18
N LYS A 163 11.40 0.71 -18.33
CA LYS A 163 10.52 -0.38 -18.78
C LYS A 163 9.77 -1.03 -17.60
N PRO A 164 8.50 -1.45 -17.79
CA PRO A 164 7.79 -2.27 -16.81
C PRO A 164 8.56 -3.56 -16.52
N SER A 165 8.64 -3.95 -15.25
CA SER A 165 9.28 -5.22 -14.87
C SER A 165 8.58 -6.42 -15.46
N LYS A 166 9.31 -7.53 -15.64
CA LYS A 166 8.73 -8.79 -16.14
C LYS A 166 7.56 -9.21 -15.26
N TRP A 167 7.72 -9.05 -13.94
CA TRP A 167 6.63 -9.27 -12.98
C TRP A 167 5.41 -8.42 -13.29
N ARG A 168 5.59 -7.11 -13.52
CA ARG A 168 4.46 -6.25 -13.86
C ARG A 168 3.79 -6.67 -15.17
N GLN A 169 4.57 -7.04 -16.19
CA GLN A 169 4.04 -7.50 -17.48
C GLN A 169 3.23 -8.79 -17.34
N MET A 170 3.68 -9.74 -16.53
CA MET A 170 2.94 -10.98 -16.26
C MET A 170 1.63 -10.71 -15.51
N VAL A 171 1.68 -9.86 -14.47
CA VAL A 171 0.50 -9.51 -13.67
C VAL A 171 -0.51 -8.71 -14.49
N ASP A 172 -0.03 -7.79 -15.33
CA ASP A 172 -0.89 -6.97 -16.18
C ASP A 172 -1.64 -7.81 -17.24
N LYS A 173 -1.20 -9.04 -17.54
CA LYS A 173 -1.86 -10.00 -18.44
C LYS A 173 -2.92 -10.88 -17.76
N ILE A 174 -3.03 -10.85 -16.43
CA ILE A 174 -4.05 -11.62 -15.72
C ILE A 174 -5.44 -11.11 -16.14
N LEU A 175 -6.33 -12.02 -16.52
CA LEU A 175 -7.72 -11.66 -16.83
C LEU A 175 -8.46 -11.22 -15.56
N LEU A 176 -9.22 -10.13 -15.66
CA LEU A 176 -9.85 -9.49 -14.52
C LEU A 176 -10.93 -10.39 -13.88
N ASN A 177 -11.66 -11.15 -14.70
CA ASN A 177 -12.64 -12.16 -14.29
C ASN A 177 -12.08 -13.23 -13.33
N THR A 178 -10.77 -13.50 -13.38
CA THR A 178 -10.14 -14.49 -12.50
C THR A 178 -9.96 -13.98 -11.07
N ILE A 179 -10.14 -12.68 -10.83
CA ILE A 179 -10.03 -12.08 -9.50
C ILE A 179 -11.46 -11.91 -8.95
N THR A 180 -11.98 -12.96 -8.32
CA THR A 180 -13.32 -12.95 -7.70
C THR A 180 -13.24 -12.54 -6.23
N PRO A 181 -14.35 -12.07 -5.62
CA PRO A 181 -14.42 -11.77 -4.19
C PRO A 181 -13.92 -12.91 -3.29
N GLU A 182 -14.28 -14.15 -3.61
CA GLU A 182 -13.93 -15.36 -2.85
C GLU A 182 -12.41 -15.53 -2.84
N ARG A 183 -11.76 -15.38 -4.00
CA ARG A 183 -10.30 -15.44 -4.11
C ARG A 183 -9.59 -14.32 -3.36
N VAL A 184 -10.21 -13.15 -3.25
CA VAL A 184 -9.67 -12.05 -2.45
C VAL A 184 -9.77 -12.36 -0.95
N VAL A 185 -10.86 -12.99 -0.50
CA VAL A 185 -11.02 -13.46 0.88
C VAL A 185 -10.01 -14.56 1.21
N GLU A 186 -9.90 -15.58 0.35
CA GLU A 186 -8.89 -16.64 0.49
C GLU A 186 -7.47 -16.07 0.55
N TRP A 187 -7.17 -15.10 -0.34
CA TRP A 187 -5.89 -14.39 -0.33
C TRP A 187 -5.65 -13.66 0.99
N ARG A 188 -6.64 -12.94 1.51
CA ARG A 188 -6.56 -12.21 2.77
C ARG A 188 -6.21 -13.17 3.89
N ASP A 189 -6.97 -14.25 4.03
CA ASP A 189 -6.85 -15.20 5.13
C ASP A 189 -5.50 -15.94 5.06
N ALA A 190 -5.07 -16.36 3.86
CA ALA A 190 -3.76 -16.94 3.63
C ALA A 190 -2.61 -15.94 3.89
N TYR A 191 -2.79 -14.66 3.56
CA TYR A 191 -1.81 -13.62 3.83
C TYR A 191 -1.61 -13.43 5.33
N VAL A 192 -2.71 -13.44 6.10
CA VAL A 192 -2.64 -13.25 7.55
C VAL A 192 -2.12 -14.51 8.27
N ALA A 193 -2.52 -15.71 7.81
CA ALA A 193 -2.08 -17.01 8.32
C ALA A 193 -0.55 -17.21 8.36
N ARG A 194 0.21 -16.38 7.63
CA ARG A 194 1.69 -16.35 7.69
C ARG A 194 2.25 -15.99 9.07
N ARG A 195 1.43 -15.43 9.96
CA ARG A 195 1.82 -15.07 11.33
C ARG A 195 0.91 -15.76 12.34
N PRO A 196 1.47 -16.28 13.46
CA PRO A 196 0.69 -16.92 14.51
C PRO A 196 -0.34 -15.97 15.10
N ALA A 197 -1.53 -16.49 15.43
CA ALA A 197 -2.59 -15.74 16.08
C ALA A 197 -2.12 -15.16 17.44
N GLY A 198 -2.73 -14.05 17.86
CA GLY A 198 -2.42 -13.40 19.14
C GLY A 198 -1.10 -12.60 19.19
N THR A 199 -0.30 -12.59 18.13
CA THR A 199 0.99 -11.86 18.10
C THR A 199 0.84 -10.43 17.57
N GLU A 200 1.71 -9.49 18.01
CA GLU A 200 1.76 -8.16 17.38
C GLU A 200 2.07 -8.22 15.88
N ALA A 201 2.88 -9.21 15.47
CA ALA A 201 3.21 -9.43 14.07
C ALA A 201 1.97 -9.77 13.23
N ARG A 202 1.01 -10.52 13.81
CA ARG A 202 -0.30 -10.80 13.22
C ARG A 202 -1.08 -9.52 13.01
N VAL A 203 -1.26 -8.72 14.06
CA VAL A 203 -1.99 -7.44 14.01
C VAL A 203 -1.44 -6.52 12.91
N ARG A 204 -0.11 -6.42 12.78
CA ARG A 204 0.53 -5.63 11.71
C ARG A 204 0.20 -6.15 10.30
N VAL A 205 0.15 -7.48 10.12
CA VAL A 205 -0.18 -8.12 8.85
C VAL A 205 -1.68 -7.94 8.52
N GLU A 206 -2.56 -7.96 9.52
CA GLU A 206 -4.00 -7.67 9.38
C GLU A 206 -4.22 -6.23 8.88
N HIS A 207 -3.61 -5.25 9.54
CA HIS A 207 -3.63 -3.85 9.11
C HIS A 207 -3.09 -3.68 7.68
N THR A 208 -2.07 -4.46 7.32
CA THR A 208 -1.49 -4.45 5.98
C THR A 208 -2.44 -5.03 4.94
N ALA A 209 -3.08 -6.17 5.21
CA ALA A 209 -4.09 -6.77 4.35
C ALA A 209 -5.27 -5.80 4.13
N ASN A 210 -5.79 -5.21 5.20
CA ASN A 210 -6.86 -4.22 5.12
C ASN A 210 -6.45 -3.00 4.29
N SER A 211 -5.21 -2.52 4.45
CA SER A 211 -4.66 -1.43 3.62
C SER A 211 -4.58 -1.81 2.14
N PHE A 212 -4.16 -3.05 1.82
CA PHE A 212 -4.11 -3.54 0.45
C PHE A 212 -5.50 -3.59 -0.16
N ILE A 213 -6.46 -4.18 0.55
CA ILE A 213 -7.86 -4.32 0.09
C ILE A 213 -8.50 -2.94 -0.10
N ARG A 214 -8.43 -2.03 0.89
CA ARG A 214 -9.03 -0.68 0.77
C ARG A 214 -8.50 0.08 -0.44
N ASN A 215 -7.17 0.09 -0.61
CA ASN A 215 -6.54 0.85 -1.68
C ASN A 215 -6.80 0.22 -3.05
N ALA A 216 -6.74 -1.12 -3.17
CA ALA A 216 -7.06 -1.79 -4.43
C ALA A 216 -8.54 -1.63 -4.80
N ARG A 217 -9.45 -1.80 -3.82
CA ARG A 217 -10.90 -1.57 -3.97
C ARG A 217 -11.23 -0.16 -4.44
N SER A 218 -10.41 0.84 -4.09
CA SER A 218 -10.63 2.23 -4.50
C SER A 218 -10.58 2.43 -6.01
N LEU A 219 -9.92 1.53 -6.77
CA LEU A 219 -9.97 1.52 -8.24
C LEU A 219 -11.36 1.16 -8.79
N PHE A 220 -12.18 0.47 -7.99
CA PHE A 220 -13.54 0.02 -8.32
C PHE A 220 -14.60 0.82 -7.56
N ALA A 221 -14.23 1.97 -6.97
CA ALA A 221 -15.18 2.81 -6.25
C ALA A 221 -16.24 3.37 -7.21
N LYS A 222 -17.49 3.50 -6.75
CA LYS A 222 -18.63 4.00 -7.54
C LYS A 222 -18.30 5.27 -8.33
N ARG A 223 -17.58 6.22 -7.72
CA ARG A 223 -17.14 7.47 -8.38
C ARG A 223 -16.19 7.24 -9.56
N VAL A 224 -15.24 6.30 -9.42
CA VAL A 224 -14.29 5.95 -10.48
C VAL A 224 -15.01 5.21 -11.59
N LEU A 225 -15.81 4.20 -11.24
CA LEU A 225 -16.59 3.42 -12.20
C LEU A 225 -17.57 4.29 -13.00
N LYS A 226 -18.29 5.21 -12.35
CA LYS A 226 -19.18 6.16 -13.05
C LYS A 226 -18.43 6.91 -14.16
N ARG A 227 -17.24 7.43 -13.88
CA ARG A 227 -16.44 8.18 -14.87
C ARG A 227 -15.93 7.28 -15.99
N VAL A 228 -15.43 6.10 -15.65
CA VAL A 228 -14.95 5.11 -16.63
C VAL A 228 -16.08 4.66 -17.55
N LEU A 229 -17.21 4.22 -17.01
CA LEU A 229 -18.35 3.74 -17.78
C LEU A 229 -19.01 4.85 -18.62
N THR A 230 -18.96 6.11 -18.17
CA THR A 230 -19.42 7.24 -18.99
C THR A 230 -18.58 7.42 -20.27
N LYS A 231 -17.27 7.12 -20.20
CA LYS A 231 -16.35 7.24 -21.34
C LYS A 231 -16.20 5.95 -22.14
N CYS A 232 -16.43 4.80 -21.50
CA CYS A 232 -16.33 3.47 -22.07
C CYS A 232 -17.61 2.68 -21.74
N PRO A 233 -18.75 2.98 -22.41
CA PRO A 233 -20.05 2.37 -22.08
C PRO A 233 -20.10 0.87 -22.36
N ASN A 234 -19.33 0.40 -23.36
CA ASN A 234 -19.27 -1.01 -23.75
C ASN A 234 -18.23 -1.82 -22.96
N LEU A 235 -17.69 -1.26 -21.87
CA LEU A 235 -16.70 -1.96 -21.05
C LEU A 235 -17.37 -3.08 -20.26
N ALA A 236 -17.13 -4.32 -20.68
CA ALA A 236 -17.50 -5.49 -19.90
C ALA A 236 -16.64 -5.54 -18.63
N LEU A 237 -17.29 -5.45 -17.46
CA LEU A 237 -16.67 -5.66 -16.15
C LEU A 237 -17.15 -7.00 -15.59
N PRO A 238 -16.33 -7.68 -14.77
CA PRO A 238 -16.78 -8.90 -14.10
C PRO A 238 -17.93 -8.59 -13.15
N ASP A 239 -18.88 -9.52 -13.09
CA ASP A 239 -19.97 -9.54 -12.13
C ASP A 239 -19.92 -10.88 -11.36
N PRO A 240 -19.66 -10.87 -10.03
CA PRO A 240 -19.42 -9.70 -9.17
C PRO A 240 -18.06 -9.04 -9.39
N LEU A 241 -17.95 -7.75 -9.05
CA LEU A 241 -16.67 -7.02 -9.06
C LEU A 241 -15.68 -7.64 -8.06
N PRO A 242 -14.35 -7.54 -8.29
CA PRO A 242 -13.33 -8.26 -7.51
C PRO A 242 -13.35 -8.05 -5.98
N PHE A 243 -13.90 -6.94 -5.51
CA PHE A 243 -13.95 -6.58 -4.10
C PHE A 243 -15.36 -6.42 -3.55
N ALA A 244 -16.38 -6.82 -4.31
CA ALA A 244 -17.78 -6.76 -3.87
C ALA A 244 -17.99 -7.67 -2.65
N GLY A 245 -18.66 -7.17 -1.61
CA GLY A 245 -18.96 -7.94 -0.40
C GLY A 245 -17.74 -8.33 0.48
N VAL A 246 -16.50 -8.01 0.09
CA VAL A 246 -15.32 -8.39 0.87
C VAL A 246 -15.25 -7.55 2.15
N GLU A 247 -15.36 -8.19 3.30
CA GLU A 247 -15.22 -7.53 4.59
C GLU A 247 -13.75 -7.33 4.98
N LEU A 248 -13.48 -6.24 5.71
CA LEU A 248 -12.17 -5.98 6.30
C LEU A 248 -12.09 -6.68 7.65
N LEU A 249 -10.89 -7.08 8.05
CA LEU A 249 -10.65 -7.62 9.39
C LEU A 249 -10.89 -6.53 10.43
N SER A 250 -11.34 -6.92 11.62
CA SER A 250 -11.58 -5.97 12.71
C SER A 250 -10.27 -5.30 13.11
N GLU A 251 -10.33 -3.99 13.34
CA GLU A 251 -9.18 -3.18 13.76
C GLU A 251 -9.52 -2.53 15.08
N ARG A 252 -8.70 -2.75 16.11
CA ARG A 252 -8.87 -2.06 17.39
C ARG A 252 -8.24 -0.68 17.29
N GLU A 253 -8.90 0.33 17.85
CA GLU A 253 -8.38 1.69 17.79
C GLU A 253 -7.03 1.83 18.52
N SER A 254 -6.87 1.09 19.62
CA SER A 254 -5.64 1.02 20.42
C SER A 254 -4.42 0.56 19.62
N ASP A 255 -4.59 -0.23 18.56
CA ASP A 255 -3.47 -0.71 17.74
C ASP A 255 -2.75 0.43 16.99
N PHE A 256 -3.38 1.60 16.91
CA PHE A 256 -2.88 2.78 16.20
C PHE A 256 -2.27 3.84 17.10
N PHE A 257 -2.47 3.72 18.42
CA PHE A 257 -2.01 4.72 19.38
C PHE A 257 -0.51 4.90 19.31
N TYR A 258 -0.10 6.16 19.45
CA TYR A 258 1.30 6.48 19.47
C TYR A 258 1.89 6.11 20.82
N ILE A 259 3.09 5.55 20.81
CA ILE A 259 3.88 5.32 22.01
C ILE A 259 5.23 5.96 21.73
N SER A 260 5.61 6.93 22.56
CA SER A 260 6.93 7.52 22.52
C SER A 260 7.95 6.48 23.01
N GLU A 261 8.94 6.19 22.17
CA GLU A 261 10.00 5.21 22.42
C GLU A 261 11.32 5.88 22.86
N VAL A 262 11.36 7.22 22.91
CA VAL A 262 12.60 8.01 23.09
C VAL A 262 12.37 9.20 24.02
N ASP A 263 13.42 9.60 24.74
CA ASP A 263 13.45 10.89 25.43
C ASP A 263 13.73 12.00 24.41
N ALA A 264 12.71 12.80 24.10
CA ALA A 264 12.83 13.89 23.14
C ALA A 264 13.84 14.96 23.58
N LYS A 265 14.00 15.22 24.88
CA LYS A 265 14.95 16.22 25.38
C LYS A 265 16.38 15.77 25.12
N GLN A 266 16.70 14.54 25.51
CA GLN A 266 18.02 13.96 25.23
C GLN A 266 18.29 13.91 23.72
N LEU A 267 17.28 13.55 22.93
CA LEU A 267 17.40 13.49 21.47
C LEU A 267 17.71 14.86 20.86
N ILE A 268 17.13 15.95 21.38
CA ILE A 268 17.43 17.32 20.95
C ILE A 268 18.87 17.69 21.31
N GLU A 269 19.33 17.40 22.53
CA GLU A 269 20.71 17.70 22.92
C GLU A 269 21.73 16.96 22.06
N ASP A 270 21.51 15.67 21.83
CA ASP A 270 22.36 14.85 20.97
C ASP A 270 22.38 15.39 19.53
N ALA A 271 21.22 15.83 19.01
CA ALA A 271 21.14 16.42 17.68
C ALA A 271 22.00 17.68 17.55
N PHE A 272 21.95 18.57 18.54
CA PHE A 272 22.75 19.80 18.53
C PHE A 272 24.26 19.54 18.70
N LYS A 273 24.65 18.43 19.33
CA LYS A 273 26.06 18.05 19.50
C LYS A 273 26.63 17.32 18.28
N GLU A 274 25.85 16.45 17.66
CA GLU A 274 26.35 15.48 16.68
C GLU A 274 25.96 15.77 15.22
N LEU A 275 24.87 16.51 14.98
CA LEU A 275 24.37 16.79 13.63
C LEU A 275 24.83 18.15 13.11
N SER A 276 25.06 18.23 11.80
CA SER A 276 25.47 19.46 11.11
C SER A 276 24.80 19.60 9.73
N GLY A 277 24.92 20.80 9.15
CA GLY A 277 24.37 21.14 7.83
C GLY A 277 22.87 20.83 7.69
N ASN A 278 22.47 20.26 6.54
CA ASN A 278 21.08 19.92 6.28
C ASN A 278 20.47 18.96 7.33
N GLN A 279 21.25 18.10 7.98
CA GLN A 279 20.72 17.08 8.89
C GLN A 279 20.11 17.70 10.14
N ILE A 280 20.79 18.67 10.76
CA ILE A 280 20.28 19.38 11.93
C ILE A 280 19.07 20.24 11.58
N ILE A 281 19.05 20.87 10.41
CA ILE A 281 17.91 21.67 9.95
C ILE A 281 16.68 20.80 9.67
N ILE A 282 16.86 19.64 9.03
CA ILE A 282 15.79 18.66 8.86
C ILE A 282 15.24 18.22 10.21
N PHE A 283 16.12 17.92 11.18
CA PHE A 283 15.73 17.50 12.51
C PHE A 283 14.89 18.58 13.21
N ILE A 284 15.37 19.82 13.23
CA ILE A 284 14.69 20.98 13.83
C ILE A 284 13.32 21.22 13.20
N LEU A 285 13.20 21.21 11.87
CA LEU A 285 11.91 21.42 11.22
C LEU A 285 10.93 20.25 11.46
N ALA A 286 11.45 19.04 11.66
CA ALA A 286 10.63 17.86 11.94
C ALA A 286 10.14 17.81 13.40
N ILE A 287 11.00 18.07 14.38
CA ILE A 287 10.66 18.00 15.82
C ILE A 287 10.16 19.32 16.40
N GLY A 288 10.63 20.46 15.89
CA GLY A 288 10.31 21.80 16.39
C GLY A 288 9.11 22.44 15.69
N ALA A 289 8.94 22.20 14.39
CA ALA A 289 7.77 22.68 13.62
C ALA A 289 6.81 21.53 13.22
N GLY A 290 7.11 20.30 13.64
CA GLY A 290 6.28 19.15 13.31
C GLY A 290 6.06 18.98 11.81
N MET A 291 6.98 19.35 10.91
CA MET A 291 6.75 19.36 9.45
C MET A 291 6.81 17.97 8.80
N ARG A 292 6.08 17.75 7.70
CA ARG A 292 6.18 16.49 6.94
C ARG A 292 7.47 16.50 6.13
N ARG A 293 8.06 15.33 5.90
CA ARG A 293 9.30 15.19 5.12
C ARG A 293 9.29 15.94 3.77
N ASN A 294 8.20 15.86 3.01
CA ASN A 294 8.08 16.57 1.73
C ASN A 294 7.85 18.10 1.89
N GLU A 295 7.29 18.54 3.02
CA GLU A 295 7.18 19.97 3.35
C GLU A 295 8.58 20.53 3.64
N ILE A 296 9.40 19.79 4.39
CA ILE A 296 10.78 20.16 4.75
C ILE A 296 11.69 20.25 3.50
N ASP A 297 11.67 19.22 2.65
CA ASP A 297 12.54 19.11 1.45
C ASP A 297 12.38 20.28 0.45
N LYS A 298 11.20 20.92 0.46
CA LYS A 298 10.80 21.91 -0.54
C LYS A 298 10.36 23.24 0.10
N LEU A 299 10.80 23.49 1.34
CA LEU A 299 10.54 24.74 2.05
C LEU A 299 11.39 25.87 1.44
N PRO A 300 10.78 26.90 0.83
CA PRO A 300 11.51 28.07 0.36
C PRO A 300 11.82 29.02 1.52
N TRP A 301 12.89 29.81 1.40
CA TRP A 301 13.19 30.85 2.39
C TRP A 301 12.11 31.93 2.48
N SER A 302 11.35 32.18 1.41
CA SER A 302 10.21 33.12 1.42
C SER A 302 9.09 32.74 2.41
N HIS A 303 9.09 31.49 2.89
CA HIS A 303 8.13 30.99 3.87
C HIS A 303 8.69 30.97 5.31
N VAL A 304 9.90 31.48 5.51
CA VAL A 304 10.55 31.56 6.82
C VAL A 304 10.76 33.03 7.16
N ASP A 305 10.11 33.47 8.23
CA ASP A 305 10.35 34.76 8.82
C ASP A 305 11.46 34.62 9.88
N LEU A 306 12.69 34.95 9.48
CA LEU A 306 13.90 34.76 10.29
C LEU A 306 13.90 35.59 11.59
N PRO A 307 13.51 36.89 11.59
CA PRO A 307 13.37 37.68 12.81
C PRO A 307 12.41 37.08 13.83
N SER A 308 11.21 36.69 13.42
CA SER A 308 10.25 36.10 14.35
C SER A 308 10.57 34.65 14.68
N GLY A 309 11.22 33.91 13.78
CA GLY A 309 11.37 32.45 13.89
C GLY A 309 10.13 31.68 13.46
N THR A 310 9.23 32.32 12.69
CA THR A 310 8.00 31.68 12.19
C THR A 310 8.24 30.98 10.86
N VAL A 311 7.81 29.71 10.77
CA VAL A 311 7.76 28.93 9.54
C VAL A 311 6.33 28.81 9.03
N THR A 312 6.12 29.17 7.78
CA THR A 312 4.83 29.10 7.08
C THR A 312 4.76 27.86 6.19
N VAL A 313 3.83 26.97 6.49
CA VAL A 313 3.48 25.85 5.62
C VAL A 313 2.33 26.28 4.73
N ALA A 314 2.60 26.48 3.45
CA ALA A 314 1.62 26.85 2.43
C ALA A 314 1.97 26.17 1.09
N PRO A 315 1.03 26.05 0.13
CA PRO A 315 1.33 25.54 -1.20
C PRO A 315 2.41 26.41 -1.87
N THR A 316 3.31 25.78 -2.60
CA THR A 316 4.36 26.47 -3.37
C THR A 316 4.32 26.01 -4.82
N LYS A 317 5.03 26.71 -5.71
CA LYS A 317 5.26 26.24 -7.09
C LYS A 317 5.89 24.83 -7.16
N TYR A 318 6.51 24.37 -6.07
CA TYR A 318 7.26 23.12 -6.00
C TYR A 318 6.54 21.99 -5.24
N SER A 319 5.52 22.32 -4.45
CA SER A 319 4.84 21.37 -3.58
C SER A 319 3.37 21.74 -3.38
N ARG A 320 2.50 20.78 -3.66
CA ARG A 320 1.08 20.85 -3.26
C ARG A 320 0.92 20.29 -1.85
N LEU A 321 0.07 20.93 -1.06
CA LEU A 321 -0.30 20.40 0.25
C LEU A 321 -1.21 19.17 0.09
N LYS A 322 -1.23 18.33 1.12
CA LYS A 322 -2.09 17.13 1.14
C LYS A 322 -3.59 17.50 1.20
N SER A 323 -3.90 18.61 1.83
CA SER A 323 -5.22 19.24 1.92
C SER A 323 -5.06 20.74 2.12
N ASP A 324 -6.08 21.52 1.77
CA ASP A 324 -6.07 22.97 1.99
C ASP A 324 -6.01 23.31 3.49
N SER A 325 -6.60 22.46 4.34
CA SER A 325 -6.49 22.54 5.80
C SER A 325 -5.06 22.33 6.35
N SER A 326 -4.09 22.01 5.50
CA SER A 326 -2.69 21.82 5.93
C SER A 326 -1.90 23.14 5.94
N VAL A 327 -2.51 24.26 5.57
CA VAL A 327 -1.89 25.58 5.66
C VAL A 327 -1.79 26.01 7.12
N GLY A 328 -0.64 26.56 7.52
CA GLY A 328 -0.49 27.09 8.87
C GLY A 328 0.87 27.73 9.11
N LYS A 329 0.94 28.55 10.15
CA LYS A 329 2.17 29.18 10.64
C LYS A 329 2.55 28.56 11.97
N ILE A 330 3.85 28.36 12.18
CA ILE A 330 4.39 27.75 13.39
C ILE A 330 5.58 28.56 13.86
N GLN A 331 5.47 29.03 15.09
CA GLN A 331 6.57 29.69 15.76
C GLN A 331 7.55 28.64 16.29
N LEU A 332 8.82 28.73 15.90
CA LEU A 332 9.88 27.90 16.45
C LEU A 332 10.31 28.40 17.82
N GLU A 333 10.79 27.49 18.66
CA GLU A 333 11.52 27.83 19.88
C GLU A 333 12.78 28.65 19.54
N LEU A 334 13.18 29.56 20.44
CA LEU A 334 14.30 30.48 20.24
C LEU A 334 15.59 29.77 19.80
N ARG A 335 15.95 28.65 20.45
CA ARG A 335 17.15 27.87 20.11
C ARG A 335 17.10 27.32 18.69
N PHE A 336 15.93 26.86 18.25
CA PHE A 336 15.71 26.36 16.89
C PHE A 336 15.74 27.49 15.86
N ALA A 337 15.11 28.63 16.18
CA ALA A 337 15.12 29.81 15.34
C ALA A 337 16.53 30.40 15.19
N GLN A 338 17.33 30.41 16.25
CA GLN A 338 18.73 30.82 16.19
C GLN A 338 19.53 29.91 15.26
N LYS A 339 19.39 28.59 15.38
CA LYS A 339 20.12 27.67 14.50
C LYS A 339 19.72 27.82 13.03
N LEU A 340 18.44 28.12 12.78
CA LEU A 340 17.94 28.40 11.43
C LEU A 340 18.50 29.72 10.87
N ARG A 341 18.70 30.75 11.71
CA ARG A 341 19.36 32.02 11.34
C ARG A 341 20.83 31.83 11.01
N GLU A 342 21.56 31.04 11.80
CA GLU A 342 22.95 30.67 11.52
C GLU A 342 23.05 30.00 10.14
N HIS A 343 22.22 28.99 9.90
CA HIS A 343 22.18 28.29 8.60
C HIS A 343 21.84 29.22 7.43
N ALA A 344 20.92 30.16 7.62
CA ALA A 344 20.58 31.17 6.61
C ALA A 344 21.74 32.11 6.28
N SER A 345 22.65 32.34 7.23
CA SER A 345 23.85 33.16 7.00
C SER A 345 24.95 32.41 6.24
N GLU A 346 25.02 31.09 6.40
CA GLU A 346 25.97 30.21 5.72
C GLU A 346 25.54 29.87 4.29
N SER A 347 24.24 29.68 4.05
CA SER A 347 23.69 29.31 2.75
C SER A 347 22.28 29.85 2.56
N ARG A 348 22.09 30.68 1.52
CA ARG A 348 20.79 31.26 1.17
C ARG A 348 20.48 31.13 -0.31
N ASP A 349 20.17 29.90 -0.70
CA ASP A 349 19.57 29.60 -2.01
C ASP A 349 18.07 29.94 -2.03
N GLU A 350 17.32 29.45 -3.02
CA GLU A 350 15.85 29.56 -3.03
C GLU A 350 15.20 28.74 -1.89
N PHE A 351 15.85 27.65 -1.46
CA PHE A 351 15.33 26.70 -0.50
C PHE A 351 16.12 26.70 0.81
N VAL A 352 15.44 26.38 1.91
CA VAL A 352 16.07 26.24 3.23
C VAL A 352 17.12 25.13 3.25
N LEU A 353 16.86 24.02 2.55
CA LEU A 353 17.83 22.95 2.39
C LEU A 353 18.54 23.06 1.03
N ALA A 354 19.86 23.16 1.09
CA ALA A 354 20.73 23.17 -0.09
C ALA A 354 20.74 21.78 -0.74
N SER A 355 20.61 21.73 -2.06
CA SER A 355 20.69 20.48 -2.83
C SER A 355 20.85 20.75 -4.32
N ASP A 356 21.78 20.01 -4.93
CA ASP A 356 22.01 20.00 -6.38
C ASP A 356 20.87 19.34 -7.18
N VAL A 357 19.94 18.67 -6.48
CA VAL A 357 18.83 17.96 -7.12
C VAL A 357 17.64 18.91 -7.28
N PRO A 358 17.12 19.12 -8.50
CA PRO A 358 16.01 20.05 -8.72
C PRO A 358 14.68 19.52 -8.16
N PRO A 359 13.77 20.41 -7.74
CA PRO A 359 12.43 20.03 -7.32
C PRO A 359 11.64 19.41 -8.49
N ARG A 360 10.85 18.37 -8.19
CA ARG A 360 9.93 17.74 -9.16
C ARG A 360 8.53 17.69 -8.55
N LEU A 361 7.60 18.43 -9.15
CA LEU A 361 6.20 18.47 -8.72
C LEU A 361 5.45 17.21 -9.18
N ASP A 362 5.54 16.90 -10.47
CA ASP A 362 4.76 15.83 -11.12
C ASP A 362 5.54 14.51 -11.25
N ALA A 363 6.45 14.24 -10.32
CA ALA A 363 7.19 12.99 -10.33
C ALA A 363 6.22 11.80 -10.14
N PRO A 364 6.32 10.75 -10.98
CA PRO A 364 5.43 9.59 -10.89
C PRO A 364 5.65 8.77 -9.60
N GLN A 365 6.77 9.01 -8.92
CA GLN A 365 7.14 8.42 -7.63
C GLN A 365 7.60 9.52 -6.66
N ARG A 366 7.60 9.20 -5.36
CA ARG A 366 8.07 10.13 -4.32
C ARG A 366 9.52 10.53 -4.60
N HIS A 367 9.73 11.82 -4.81
CA HIS A 367 11.02 12.42 -5.08
C HIS A 367 11.36 13.41 -3.96
N TYR A 368 12.57 13.26 -3.40
CA TYR A 368 13.13 14.19 -2.42
C TYR A 368 14.47 14.69 -2.95
N ARG A 369 14.70 16.00 -2.89
CA ARG A 369 15.94 16.65 -3.31
C ARG A 369 17.10 16.24 -2.38
N CYS A 370 16.90 16.43 -1.07
CA CYS A 370 17.89 16.14 -0.03
C CYS A 370 17.86 14.67 0.41
N LYS A 371 17.68 13.72 -0.52
CA LYS A 371 17.54 12.28 -0.19
C LYS A 371 18.74 11.75 0.62
N LYS A 372 19.96 12.20 0.30
CA LYS A 372 21.20 11.82 1.00
C LYS A 372 21.13 12.22 2.47
N ASP A 373 20.77 13.47 2.76
CA ASP A 373 20.68 14.01 4.12
C ASP A 373 19.57 13.33 4.94
N PHE A 374 18.41 13.11 4.33
CA PHE A 374 17.35 12.36 4.99
C PHE A 374 17.76 10.91 5.31
N THR A 375 18.52 10.26 4.43
CA THR A 375 19.02 8.91 4.69
C THR A 375 20.05 8.91 5.82
N ALA A 376 20.97 9.89 5.84
CA ALA A 376 21.96 10.05 6.89
C ALA A 376 21.30 10.33 8.25
N LEU A 377 20.35 11.26 8.31
CA LEU A 377 19.58 11.52 9.53
C LEU A 377 18.79 10.28 9.97
N CYS A 378 18.18 9.53 9.05
CA CYS A 378 17.52 8.28 9.40
C CYS A 378 18.50 7.23 9.95
N ALA A 379 19.76 7.20 9.50
CA ALA A 379 20.77 6.31 10.04
C ALA A 379 21.15 6.73 11.47
N TRP A 380 21.35 8.03 11.70
CA TRP A 380 21.59 8.58 13.03
C TRP A 380 20.43 8.35 14.01
N LEU A 381 19.18 8.64 13.59
CA LEU A 381 18.00 8.37 14.44
C LEU A 381 17.87 6.89 14.84
N LYS A 382 18.41 5.97 14.03
CA LYS A 382 18.48 4.54 14.38
C LYS A 382 19.41 4.30 15.56
N THR A 383 20.57 4.97 15.62
CA THR A 383 21.53 4.81 16.73
C THR A 383 20.97 5.37 18.03
N LYS A 384 20.07 6.37 17.95
CA LYS A 384 19.36 6.95 19.09
C LYS A 384 18.08 6.20 19.51
N GLY A 385 17.86 4.98 19.01
CA GLY A 385 16.76 4.12 19.45
C GLY A 385 15.49 4.15 18.59
N ILE A 386 15.37 5.03 17.58
CA ILE A 386 14.22 5.03 16.67
C ILE A 386 14.39 3.93 15.60
N THR A 387 13.98 2.73 15.96
CA THR A 387 14.26 1.52 15.15
C THR A 387 13.48 1.45 13.83
N ARG A 388 12.24 1.97 13.81
CA ARG A 388 11.30 1.87 12.66
C ARG A 388 11.76 2.66 11.42
N PHE A 389 12.51 1.99 10.54
CA PHE A 389 13.18 2.59 9.37
C PHE A 389 12.30 3.47 8.46
N THR A 390 11.09 3.02 8.13
CA THR A 390 10.24 3.69 7.13
C THR A 390 9.63 5.01 7.61
N ASN A 391 9.62 5.25 8.91
CA ASN A 391 8.88 6.36 9.53
C ASN A 391 9.73 7.21 10.49
N ARG A 392 11.07 7.07 10.54
CA ARG A 392 11.90 7.76 11.56
C ARG A 392 11.70 9.28 11.63
N ILE A 393 11.77 9.97 10.50
CA ILE A 393 11.50 11.42 10.44
C ILE A 393 10.04 11.72 10.81
N HIS A 394 9.12 10.82 10.47
CA HIS A 394 7.72 10.96 10.83
C HIS A 394 7.50 10.77 12.34
N THR A 395 8.33 9.97 13.02
CA THR A 395 8.35 9.84 14.49
C THR A 395 8.67 11.17 15.16
N LEU A 396 9.63 11.96 14.65
CA LEU A 396 9.92 13.30 15.19
C LEU A 396 8.69 14.21 15.16
N ARG A 397 7.91 14.16 14.07
CA ARG A 397 6.63 14.86 13.98
C ARG A 397 5.60 14.34 14.99
N LYS A 398 5.61 13.04 15.30
CA LYS A 398 4.73 12.47 16.33
C LYS A 398 5.14 12.93 17.72
N GLU A 399 6.44 13.00 18.01
CA GLU A 399 6.95 13.57 19.27
C GLU A 399 6.51 15.02 19.45
N PHE A 400 6.67 15.86 18.41
CA PHE A 400 6.15 17.24 18.42
C PHE A 400 4.66 17.29 18.79
N GLY A 401 3.86 16.46 18.12
CA GLY A 401 2.42 16.35 18.36
C GLY A 401 2.06 15.93 19.78
N SER A 402 2.78 14.92 20.29
CA SER A 402 2.56 14.37 21.63
C SER A 402 2.92 15.38 22.70
N HIS A 403 4.06 16.07 22.58
CA HIS A 403 4.46 17.12 23.51
C HIS A 403 3.50 18.31 23.52
N LEU A 404 3.06 18.74 22.33
CA LEU A 404 2.09 19.82 22.20
C LEU A 404 0.74 19.43 22.85
N ALA A 405 0.32 18.18 22.68
CA ALA A 405 -0.91 17.67 23.31
C ALA A 405 -0.80 17.61 24.83
N GLN A 406 0.36 17.19 25.35
CA GLN A 406 0.61 17.11 26.78
C GLN A 406 0.60 18.49 27.46
N ARG A 407 1.16 19.52 26.81
CA ARG A 407 1.30 20.86 27.40
C ARG A 407 0.13 21.79 27.14
N HIS A 408 -0.46 21.73 25.94
CA HIS A 408 -1.44 22.70 25.46
C HIS A 408 -2.76 22.05 25.02
N GLY A 409 -2.91 20.74 25.24
CA GLY A 409 -4.10 20.00 24.89
C GLY A 409 -4.17 19.56 23.42
N ILE A 410 -5.12 18.65 23.15
CA ILE A 410 -5.22 17.97 21.85
C ILE A 410 -5.61 18.90 20.69
N PHE A 411 -6.35 19.98 20.97
CA PHE A 411 -6.73 20.95 19.94
C PHE A 411 -5.50 21.71 19.43
N ALA A 412 -4.66 22.23 20.34
CA ALA A 412 -3.40 22.87 20.00
C ALA A 412 -2.50 21.91 19.21
N ALA A 413 -2.42 20.64 19.61
CA ALA A 413 -1.69 19.61 18.86
C ALA A 413 -2.24 19.40 17.44
N SER A 414 -3.56 19.37 17.28
CA SER A 414 -4.21 19.22 15.97
C SER A 414 -3.91 20.39 15.04
N VAL A 415 -4.01 21.62 15.56
CA VAL A 415 -3.67 22.85 14.83
C VAL A 415 -2.19 22.92 14.50
N GLY A 416 -1.31 22.67 15.48
CA GLY A 416 0.14 22.66 15.29
C GLY A 416 0.59 21.61 14.29
N LEU A 417 -0.02 20.41 14.30
CA LEU A 417 0.21 19.37 13.29
C LEU A 417 -0.57 19.59 11.99
N ARG A 418 -1.42 20.61 11.89
CA ARG A 418 -2.17 20.92 10.66
C ARG A 418 -2.92 19.69 10.14
N HIS A 419 -3.64 19.04 11.06
CA HIS A 419 -4.50 17.91 10.75
C HIS A 419 -5.89 18.39 10.36
N SER A 420 -6.52 17.73 9.39
CA SER A 420 -7.88 18.05 8.96
C SER A 420 -8.93 17.80 10.05
N THR A 421 -8.63 16.91 11.00
CA THR A 421 -9.57 16.48 12.04
C THR A 421 -8.82 16.15 13.32
N ILE A 422 -9.40 16.51 14.48
CA ILE A 422 -8.85 16.21 15.81
C ILE A 422 -8.75 14.70 16.06
N GLY A 423 -9.70 13.90 15.54
CA GLY A 423 -9.69 12.44 15.67
C GLY A 423 -8.41 11.78 15.12
N LEU A 424 -7.81 12.34 14.07
CA LEU A 424 -6.53 11.86 13.54
C LEU A 424 -5.39 12.07 14.55
N THR A 425 -5.38 13.23 15.23
CA THR A 425 -4.40 13.55 16.26
C THR A 425 -4.54 12.58 17.43
N ARG A 426 -5.77 12.39 17.94
CA ARG A 426 -6.09 11.45 19.02
C ARG A 426 -5.59 10.04 18.71
N LYS A 427 -5.92 9.55 17.52
CA LYS A 427 -5.67 8.15 17.14
C LYS A 427 -4.18 7.84 16.90
N TYR A 428 -3.40 8.78 16.36
CA TYR A 428 -2.07 8.44 15.82
C TYR A 428 -0.88 9.24 16.37
N TYR A 429 -1.12 10.31 17.15
CA TYR A 429 -0.08 11.29 17.52
C TYR A 429 -0.03 11.62 19.01
N VAL A 430 -1.07 11.32 19.78
CA VAL A 430 -1.07 11.54 21.22
C VAL A 430 -0.67 10.23 21.90
N SER A 431 0.36 10.28 22.74
CA SER A 431 0.68 9.18 23.63
C SER A 431 -0.46 8.96 24.62
N SER A 432 -0.88 7.71 24.82
CA SER A 432 -1.92 7.37 25.79
C SER A 432 -1.46 7.47 27.24
N LYS A 433 -0.21 7.86 27.50
CA LYS A 433 0.31 8.13 28.84
C LYS A 433 -0.30 9.43 29.35
N ILE A 434 -1.30 9.32 30.21
CA ILE A 434 -1.82 10.42 31.00
C ILE A 434 -1.15 10.30 32.36
N GLU A 435 -0.23 11.23 32.66
CA GLU A 435 0.19 11.42 34.04
C GLU A 435 -1.01 12.03 34.76
N PRO A 436 -1.53 11.41 35.83
CA PRO A 436 -2.62 11.99 36.59
C PRO A 436 -2.13 13.36 37.07
N THR A 437 -2.82 14.42 36.66
CA THR A 437 -2.66 15.72 37.30
C THR A 437 -2.97 15.46 38.76
N SER A 438 -1.98 15.60 39.64
CA SER A 438 -2.21 15.42 41.06
C SER A 438 -3.27 16.45 41.45
N PHE A 439 -4.49 15.97 41.72
CA PHE A 439 -5.62 16.80 42.15
C PHE A 439 -5.29 17.60 43.41
N PHE A 440 -4.24 17.18 44.13
CA PHE A 440 -3.76 17.77 45.37
C PHE A 440 -2.32 18.30 45.26
N ALA A 441 -1.74 18.38 44.06
CA ALA A 441 -0.53 19.19 43.89
C ALA A 441 -0.97 20.65 43.92
N THR A 442 -1.03 21.18 45.14
CA THR A 442 -0.84 22.60 45.43
C THR A 442 0.20 23.17 44.47
N GLU A 443 -0.02 24.40 44.05
CA GLU A 443 0.76 25.20 43.09
C GLU A 443 2.25 25.41 43.50
N THR A 444 3.01 24.36 43.76
CA THR A 444 4.43 24.40 44.06
C THR A 444 5.27 24.11 42.81
N ALA A 445 4.85 24.67 41.67
CA ALA A 445 5.63 24.62 40.44
C ALA A 445 5.48 25.88 39.59
N MET A 446 5.36 27.05 40.22
CA MET A 446 6.03 28.25 39.71
C MET A 446 7.33 28.43 40.48
N ALA A 447 8.25 27.48 40.28
CA ALA A 447 9.66 27.74 40.53
C ALA A 447 10.13 28.70 39.42
N THR A 448 9.78 29.97 39.58
CA THR A 448 10.72 31.06 39.31
C THR A 448 12.06 30.59 39.86
N PRO A 449 13.20 30.64 39.13
CA PRO A 449 14.48 30.40 39.79
C PRO A 449 14.47 31.36 40.97
N ALA A 450 14.52 30.83 42.20
CA ALA A 450 14.60 31.64 43.39
C ALA A 450 15.82 32.52 43.16
N LEU A 451 15.56 33.77 42.80
CA LEU A 451 16.56 34.81 42.74
C LEU A 451 17.06 34.83 44.18
N ASP A 452 18.26 34.31 44.40
CA ASP A 452 18.84 34.18 45.73
C ASP A 452 19.02 35.60 46.25
N VAL A 453 17.99 36.09 46.96
CA VAL A 453 17.88 37.47 47.43
C VAL A 453 19.07 37.77 48.35
N ALA A 454 19.57 36.76 49.07
CA ALA A 454 20.78 36.90 49.88
C ALA A 454 22.00 37.19 49.00
N LYS A 455 22.17 36.49 47.87
CA LYS A 455 23.26 36.73 46.91
C LYS A 455 23.17 38.08 46.21
N LEU A 456 21.94 38.54 45.94
CA LEU A 456 21.71 39.87 45.36
C LEU A 456 21.97 40.99 46.36
N VAL A 457 21.54 40.82 47.60
CA VAL A 457 21.85 41.76 48.69
C VAL A 457 23.35 41.81 48.93
N GLU A 458 24.03 40.66 48.93
CA GLU A 458 25.49 40.60 49.07
C GLU A 458 26.22 41.30 47.91
N LEU A 459 25.78 41.09 46.66
CA LEU A 459 26.33 41.76 45.48
C LEU A 459 26.09 43.28 45.49
N VAL A 460 24.90 43.72 45.91
CA VAL A 460 24.56 45.14 46.01
C VAL A 460 25.36 45.80 47.14
N GLN A 461 25.51 45.15 48.29
CA GLN A 461 26.32 45.63 49.41
C GLN A 461 27.79 45.77 48.98
N LYS A 462 28.34 44.76 48.30
CA LYS A 462 29.71 44.80 47.75
C LYS A 462 29.90 45.92 46.72
N ALA A 463 28.89 46.19 45.91
CA ALA A 463 28.92 47.26 44.92
C ALA A 463 28.80 48.67 45.55
N ILE A 464 28.11 48.80 46.68
CA ILE A 464 28.07 50.03 47.49
C ILE A 464 29.42 50.26 48.17
N GLU A 465 30.01 49.22 48.78
CA GLU A 465 31.33 49.28 49.44
C GLU A 465 32.47 49.57 48.46
N GLN A 466 32.37 49.07 47.23
CA GLN A 466 33.32 49.35 46.14
C GLN A 466 33.07 50.71 45.45
N GLY A 467 32.08 51.48 45.90
CA GLY A 467 31.77 52.82 45.36
C GLY A 467 31.19 52.83 43.94
N VAL A 468 30.75 51.66 43.44
CA VAL A 468 30.15 51.50 42.10
C VAL A 468 28.70 52.00 42.10
N ILE A 469 28.01 51.94 43.23
CA ILE A 469 26.65 52.42 43.43
C ILE A 469 26.63 53.52 44.49
N LYS A 470 26.23 54.75 44.11
CA LYS A 470 26.03 55.87 45.05
C LYS A 470 24.57 55.96 45.45
N ILE A 471 24.28 55.84 46.74
CA ILE A 471 22.93 56.03 47.29
C ILE A 471 22.68 57.54 47.44
N PRO A 472 21.53 58.08 46.99
CA PRO A 472 21.18 59.48 47.20
C PRO A 472 20.93 59.73 48.70
N THR A 473 21.74 60.59 49.32
CA THR A 473 21.47 61.08 50.66
C THR A 473 20.24 61.99 50.64
N ALA A 474 19.14 61.56 51.26
CA ALA A 474 17.96 62.38 51.45
C ALA A 474 18.30 63.54 52.40
N SER A 475 18.16 64.77 51.90
CA SER A 475 18.19 66.01 52.67
C SER A 475 17.03 66.00 53.67
N ALA A 476 17.34 66.19 54.95
CA ALA A 476 16.35 66.37 56.01
C ALA A 476 15.54 67.65 55.78
N ALA A 477 14.22 67.56 55.95
CA ALA A 477 13.30 68.66 56.18
C ALA A 477 12.52 68.34 57.46
#